data_AF-A0A525BY38-F1
#
_entry.id   AF-A0A525BY38-F1
#
_cell.length_a   1.000
_cell.length_b   1.000
_cell.length_c   1.000
_cell.angle_alpha   90.00
_cell.angle_beta   90.00
_cell.angle_gamma   90.00
#
_symmetry.space_group_name_H-M   'P 1'
#
loop_
_entity.id
_entity.type
_entity.pdbx_description
1 polymer ?
#
loop_
_entity_poly.entity_id
_entity_poly.type
_entity_poly.pdbx_seq_one_letter_code
_entity_poly.pdbx_strand_id
1 'polypeptide(L)'
;MKIVSKYTESPPLSNKATDKERFIRNSGNPIYSKDEVIEAIRSNAKIAPYTERCINNLSILNLEIKDMPELLMKVVNSGEHINSQWCLNTKGTTWAASDSYVYRYEHYIEHIHKYLPCEYYVKFAIGKTGNIILLVQIHQPGC
;
A
#
# COMPACT_ATOMS: atom_id res chain seq x y z
N MET A 1 21.71 6.04 2.59
CA MET A 1 20.52 5.15 2.48
C MET A 1 19.61 5.70 1.38
N LYS A 2 19.09 4.87 0.47
CA LYS A 2 18.43 5.38 -0.76
C LYS A 2 16.92 5.45 -0.57
N ILE A 3 16.32 6.60 -0.92
CA ILE A 3 14.86 6.76 -0.99
C ILE A 3 14.40 6.45 -2.41
N VAL A 4 13.34 5.65 -2.54
CA VAL A 4 12.78 5.24 -3.84
C VAL A 4 11.36 5.74 -4.07
N SER A 5 10.70 6.27 -3.04
CA SER A 5 9.40 6.94 -3.14
C SER A 5 9.53 8.38 -3.66
N LYS A 6 8.41 8.93 -4.16
CA LYS A 6 8.28 10.34 -4.52
C LYS A 6 8.32 11.24 -3.28
N TYR A 7 7.68 10.84 -2.19
CA TYR A 7 7.82 11.54 -0.91
C TYR A 7 9.22 11.31 -0.31
N THR A 8 9.90 12.39 0.06
CA THR A 8 11.31 12.39 0.50
C THR A 8 11.55 13.11 1.83
N GLU A 9 10.53 13.67 2.47
CA GLU A 9 10.73 14.53 3.64
C GLU A 9 11.00 13.72 4.91
N SER A 10 12.08 14.07 5.62
CA SER A 10 12.44 13.50 6.92
C SER A 10 12.49 11.95 6.93
N PRO A 11 13.31 11.32 6.06
CA PRO A 11 13.52 9.87 6.10
C PRO A 11 14.26 9.46 7.38
N PRO A 12 14.13 8.19 7.82
CA PRO A 12 14.92 7.70 8.93
C PRO A 12 16.42 7.74 8.60
N LEU A 13 17.25 8.07 9.58
CA LEU A 13 18.71 8.20 9.41
C LEU A 13 19.43 6.84 9.38
N SER A 14 18.75 5.78 9.83
CA SER A 14 19.31 4.43 9.98
C SER A 14 18.35 3.37 9.46
N ASN A 15 18.90 2.25 8.97
CA ASN A 15 18.11 1.07 8.61
C ASN A 15 17.60 0.30 9.84
N LYS A 16 18.05 0.68 11.03
CA LYS A 16 17.58 0.18 12.34
C LYS A 16 16.57 1.13 13.01
N ALA A 17 15.98 2.05 12.25
CA ALA A 17 14.97 2.95 12.78
C ALA A 17 13.81 2.17 13.40
N THR A 18 13.43 2.57 14.60
CA THR A 18 12.27 2.04 15.32
C THR A 18 10.98 2.36 14.58
N ASP A 19 9.89 1.65 14.87
CA ASP A 19 8.60 1.93 14.24
C ASP A 19 8.14 3.37 14.48
N LYS A 20 8.39 3.92 15.68
CA LYS A 20 8.09 5.33 16.00
C LYS A 20 8.84 6.31 15.10
N GLU A 21 10.10 6.04 14.77
CA GLU A 21 10.91 6.88 13.87
C GLU A 21 10.51 6.74 12.40
N ARG A 22 9.80 5.65 12.06
CA ARG A 22 9.32 5.39 10.70
C ARG A 22 7.98 6.04 10.41
N PHE A 23 7.19 6.41 11.42
CA PHE A 23 5.92 7.10 11.21
C PHE A 23 6.13 8.51 10.66
N ILE A 24 5.40 8.84 9.60
CA ILE A 24 5.37 10.17 9.01
C ILE A 24 4.21 10.92 9.65
N ARG A 25 4.49 12.06 10.28
CA ARG A 25 3.47 12.90 10.94
C ARG A 25 2.92 13.91 9.94
N ASN A 26 1.69 13.68 9.48
CA ASN A 26 1.03 14.47 8.43
C ASN A 26 -0.44 14.78 8.78
N SER A 27 -0.71 15.01 10.06
CA SER A 27 -2.05 15.37 10.56
C SER A 27 -3.15 14.36 10.17
N GLY A 28 -2.80 13.09 9.95
CA GLY A 28 -3.73 12.04 9.57
C GLY A 28 -4.14 12.05 8.09
N ASN A 29 -3.51 12.88 7.26
CA ASN A 29 -3.78 12.90 5.81
C ASN A 29 -2.83 11.94 5.08
N PRO A 30 -3.19 11.40 3.91
CA PRO A 30 -2.25 10.68 3.06
C PRO A 30 -1.07 11.55 2.59
N ILE A 31 0.11 10.94 2.40
CA ILE A 31 1.26 11.63 1.76
C ILE A 31 1.14 11.67 0.22
N TYR A 32 0.32 10.80 -0.37
CA TYR A 32 -0.04 10.84 -1.78
C TYR A 32 -1.50 11.28 -1.92
N SER A 33 -1.75 12.37 -2.65
CA SER A 33 -3.12 12.80 -2.91
C SER A 33 -3.89 11.73 -3.70
N LYS A 34 -5.20 11.66 -3.49
CA LYS A 34 -6.09 10.75 -4.22
C LYS A 34 -5.93 10.89 -5.73
N ASP A 35 -5.90 12.12 -6.23
CA ASP A 35 -5.76 12.41 -7.67
C ASP A 35 -4.42 11.92 -8.22
N GLU A 36 -3.34 12.04 -7.45
CA GLU A 36 -2.03 11.55 -7.86
C GLU A 36 -2.01 10.02 -8.01
N VAL A 37 -2.63 9.29 -7.07
CA VAL A 37 -2.70 7.83 -7.15
C VAL A 37 -3.57 7.39 -8.33
N ILE A 38 -4.73 8.03 -8.51
CA ILE A 38 -5.64 7.75 -9.62
C ILE A 38 -4.94 8.01 -10.97
N GLU A 39 -4.21 9.11 -11.09
CA GLU A 39 -3.49 9.44 -12.31
C GLU A 39 -2.39 8.42 -12.61
N ALA A 40 -1.61 8.00 -11.60
CA ALA A 40 -0.61 6.95 -11.77
C ALA A 40 -1.25 5.64 -12.29
N ILE A 41 -2.41 5.26 -11.76
CA ILE A 41 -3.13 4.05 -12.20
C ILE A 41 -3.63 4.21 -13.65
N ARG A 42 -4.25 5.35 -14.00
CA ARG A 42 -4.77 5.63 -15.35
C ARG A 42 -3.67 5.71 -16.40
N SER A 43 -2.52 6.24 -16.02
CA SER A 43 -1.30 6.28 -16.85
C SER A 43 -0.58 4.91 -16.92
N ASN A 44 -1.19 3.83 -16.46
CA ASN A 44 -0.64 2.46 -16.46
C ASN A 44 0.73 2.36 -15.76
N ALA A 45 0.89 3.06 -14.63
CA ALA A 45 2.07 2.88 -13.79
C ALA A 45 2.28 1.40 -13.46
N LYS A 46 3.53 0.94 -13.56
CA LYS A 46 3.87 -0.44 -13.24
C LYS A 46 3.65 -0.67 -11.75
N ILE A 47 2.81 -1.64 -11.39
CA ILE A 47 2.66 -2.08 -10.00
C ILE A 47 3.68 -3.18 -9.73
N ALA A 48 4.45 -3.06 -8.65
CA ALA A 48 5.47 -4.03 -8.28
C ALA A 48 5.47 -4.30 -6.77
N PRO A 49 5.48 -5.57 -6.33
CA PRO A 49 5.73 -5.91 -4.93
C PRO A 49 7.08 -5.35 -4.48
N TYR A 50 7.07 -4.69 -3.32
CA TYR A 50 8.24 -4.03 -2.76
C TYR A 50 8.90 -4.83 -1.64
N THR A 51 8.13 -5.69 -0.97
CA THR A 51 8.62 -6.56 0.12
C THR A 51 8.28 -8.03 -0.18
N GLU A 52 9.09 -8.95 0.34
CA GLU A 52 8.80 -10.39 0.25
C GLU A 52 7.47 -10.76 0.94
N ARG A 53 7.16 -10.09 2.05
CA ARG A 53 5.88 -10.25 2.74
C ARG A 53 4.70 -9.92 1.81
N CYS A 54 4.83 -8.90 0.97
CA CYS A 54 3.79 -8.57 -0.01
C CYS A 54 3.59 -9.70 -1.03
N ILE A 55 4.68 -10.29 -1.52
CA ILE A 55 4.64 -11.41 -2.48
C ILE A 55 3.92 -12.61 -1.86
N ASN A 56 4.32 -12.98 -0.63
CA ASN A 56 3.70 -14.09 0.09
C ASN A 56 2.20 -13.85 0.32
N ASN A 57 1.82 -12.64 0.70
CA ASN A 57 0.41 -12.33 0.94
C ASN A 57 -0.43 -12.33 -0.35
N LEU A 58 0.10 -11.86 -1.48
CA LEU A 58 -0.59 -11.97 -2.77
C LEU A 58 -0.91 -13.45 -3.09
N SER A 59 0.07 -14.34 -2.87
CA SER A 59 -0.13 -15.78 -3.07
C SER A 59 -1.17 -16.37 -2.12
N ILE A 60 -1.15 -16.02 -0.83
CA ILE A 60 -2.12 -16.52 0.17
C ILE A 60 -3.54 -16.08 -0.17
N LEU A 61 -3.70 -14.85 -0.66
CA LEU A 61 -4.99 -14.28 -1.04
C LEU A 61 -5.46 -14.69 -2.43
N ASN A 62 -4.65 -15.47 -3.17
CA ASN A 62 -4.89 -15.80 -4.56
C ASN A 62 -5.13 -14.54 -5.44
N LEU A 63 -4.36 -13.47 -5.19
CA LEU A 63 -4.41 -12.21 -5.94
C LEU A 63 -3.21 -12.11 -6.88
N GLU A 64 -3.44 -11.61 -8.09
CA GLU A 64 -2.40 -11.32 -9.06
C GLU A 64 -2.13 -9.82 -9.18
N ILE A 65 -0.94 -9.46 -9.68
CA ILE A 65 -0.58 -8.05 -9.90
C ILE A 65 -1.51 -7.36 -10.90
N LYS A 66 -2.08 -8.11 -11.85
CA LYS A 66 -3.05 -7.60 -12.83
C LYS A 66 -4.35 -7.09 -12.20
N ASP A 67 -4.69 -7.57 -11.00
CA ASP A 67 -5.90 -7.20 -10.27
C ASP A 67 -5.70 -5.93 -9.41
N MET A 68 -4.43 -5.56 -9.17
CA MET A 68 -4.08 -4.47 -8.27
C MET A 68 -4.53 -3.08 -8.73
N PRO A 69 -4.56 -2.72 -10.04
CA PRO A 69 -5.08 -1.42 -10.46
C PRO A 69 -6.53 -1.20 -9.98
N GLU A 70 -7.39 -2.20 -10.14
CA GLU A 70 -8.79 -2.11 -9.74
C GLU A 70 -8.94 -2.03 -8.21
N LEU A 71 -8.21 -2.88 -7.47
CA LEU A 71 -8.23 -2.85 -6.01
C LEU A 71 -7.72 -1.50 -5.47
N LEU A 72 -6.62 -0.99 -6.01
CA LEU A 72 -6.08 0.30 -5.58
C LEU A 72 -7.04 1.45 -5.89
N MET A 73 -7.74 1.42 -7.04
CA MET A 73 -8.80 2.38 -7.33
C MET A 73 -9.91 2.33 -6.28
N LYS A 74 -10.36 1.14 -5.87
CA LYS A 74 -11.37 0.99 -4.80
C LYS A 74 -10.85 1.54 -3.46
N VAL A 75 -9.62 1.19 -3.11
CA VAL A 75 -8.95 1.62 -1.87
C VAL A 75 -8.82 3.14 -1.78
N VAL A 76 -8.36 3.82 -2.83
CA VAL A 76 -8.19 5.29 -2.76
C VAL A 76 -9.50 6.07 -2.91
N ASN A 77 -10.54 5.45 -3.45
CA ASN A 77 -11.85 6.10 -3.58
C ASN A 77 -12.70 5.96 -2.32
N SER A 78 -12.67 4.80 -1.68
CA SER A 78 -13.62 4.43 -0.63
C SER A 78 -12.97 3.83 0.61
N GLY A 79 -11.65 3.64 0.62
CA GLY A 79 -10.91 3.16 1.77
C GLY A 79 -10.61 4.26 2.78
N GLU A 80 -10.39 3.84 4.02
CA GLU A 80 -10.01 4.68 5.14
C GLU A 80 -8.48 4.73 5.23
N HIS A 81 -7.89 5.93 5.20
CA HIS A 81 -6.47 6.10 5.46
C HIS A 81 -6.17 5.82 6.93
N ILE A 82 -5.14 5.02 7.19
CA ILE A 82 -4.76 4.61 8.55
C ILE A 82 -3.53 5.40 9.03
N ASN A 83 -2.50 5.47 8.20
CA ASN A 83 -1.25 6.17 8.51
C ASN A 83 -0.31 6.22 7.30
N SER A 84 0.75 7.01 7.45
CA SER A 84 1.88 7.03 6.53
C SER A 84 3.16 6.63 7.25
N GLN A 85 3.98 5.79 6.63
CA GLN A 85 5.21 5.29 7.24
C GLN A 85 6.31 5.00 6.22
N TRP A 86 7.55 5.17 6.65
CA TRP A 86 8.74 4.71 5.95
C TRP A 86 8.85 3.18 6.01
N CYS A 87 8.95 2.55 4.85
CA CYS A 87 9.06 1.11 4.69
C CYS A 87 10.40 0.72 4.08
N LEU A 88 11.15 -0.11 4.80
CA LEU A 88 12.42 -0.65 4.35
C LEU A 88 12.15 -1.83 3.41
N ASN A 89 12.88 -1.92 2.31
CA ASN A 89 12.80 -3.12 1.47
C ASN A 89 13.37 -4.34 2.22
N THR A 90 13.09 -5.54 1.71
CA THR A 90 13.61 -6.80 2.27
C THR A 90 15.13 -6.76 2.49
N LYS A 91 15.89 -6.17 1.55
CA LYS A 91 17.35 -6.13 1.61
C LYS A 91 17.92 -5.15 2.64
N GLY A 92 17.09 -4.33 3.28
CA GLY A 92 17.56 -3.36 4.27
C GLY A 92 18.27 -2.13 3.68
N THR A 93 18.14 -1.87 2.38
CA THR A 93 18.95 -0.90 1.63
C THR A 93 18.20 0.34 1.15
N THR A 94 16.88 0.22 0.94
CA THR A 94 16.06 1.31 0.39
C THR A 94 14.79 1.58 1.18
N TRP A 95 14.43 2.85 1.31
CA TRP A 95 13.21 3.31 1.98
C TRP A 95 12.17 3.79 0.97
N ALA A 96 10.92 3.42 1.20
CA ALA A 96 9.75 3.95 0.52
C ALA A 96 8.77 4.52 1.56
N ALA A 97 8.47 5.81 1.48
CA ALA A 97 7.39 6.43 2.22
C ALA A 97 6.06 5.94 1.66
N SER A 98 5.23 5.32 2.49
CA SER A 98 4.04 4.58 2.05
C SER A 98 2.81 5.04 2.81
N ASP A 99 1.66 5.06 2.14
CA ASP A 99 0.36 5.20 2.78
C ASP A 99 -0.26 3.83 3.02
N SER A 100 -0.96 3.69 4.15
CA SER A 100 -1.73 2.52 4.53
C SER A 100 -3.21 2.85 4.53
N TYR A 101 -4.01 1.94 3.99
CA TYR A 101 -5.46 2.05 3.94
C TYR A 101 -6.13 0.76 4.39
N VAL A 102 -7.36 0.88 4.90
CA VAL A 102 -8.31 -0.23 5.06
C VAL A 102 -9.48 -0.01 4.11
N TYR A 103 -9.75 -0.98 3.25
CA TYR A 103 -10.91 -0.99 2.36
C TYR A 103 -11.86 -2.11 2.77
N ARG A 104 -13.09 -1.74 3.13
CA ARG A 104 -14.15 -2.67 3.56
C ARG A 104 -15.12 -2.93 2.42
N TYR A 105 -15.53 -4.18 2.24
CA TYR A 105 -16.47 -4.58 1.21
C TYR A 105 -17.32 -5.77 1.68
N GLU A 106 -18.48 -5.96 1.06
CA GLU A 106 -19.33 -7.12 1.32
C GLU A 106 -18.97 -8.25 0.35
N HIS A 107 -18.65 -9.42 0.88
CA HIS A 107 -18.38 -10.62 0.10
C HIS A 107 -19.55 -11.59 0.20
N TYR A 108 -20.13 -11.94 -0.94
CA TYR A 108 -21.17 -12.96 -0.98
C TYR A 108 -20.57 -14.36 -0.89
N ILE A 109 -21.01 -15.12 0.11
CA ILE A 109 -20.59 -16.49 0.32
C ILE A 109 -21.71 -17.43 -0.13
N GLU A 110 -21.47 -18.11 -1.24
CA GLU A 110 -22.46 -18.95 -1.91
C GLU A 110 -22.99 -20.07 -1.01
N HIS A 111 -22.11 -20.75 -0.25
CA HIS A 111 -22.48 -21.91 0.56
C HIS A 111 -23.34 -21.59 1.80
N ILE A 112 -23.39 -20.32 2.26
CA ILE A 112 -24.28 -19.87 3.33
C ILE A 112 -25.32 -18.84 2.87
N HIS A 113 -25.34 -18.50 1.58
CA HIS A 113 -26.21 -17.49 0.96
C HIS A 113 -26.24 -16.14 1.71
N LYS A 114 -25.10 -15.68 2.21
CA LYS A 114 -24.99 -14.44 3.00
C LYS A 114 -23.85 -13.56 2.49
N TYR A 115 -24.02 -12.26 2.70
CA TYR A 115 -22.94 -11.29 2.61
C TYR A 115 -22.20 -11.24 3.95
N LEU A 116 -20.89 -11.44 3.93
CA LEU A 116 -20.03 -11.19 5.09
C LEU A 116 -19.21 -9.92 4.87
N PRO A 117 -19.00 -9.11 5.93
CA PRO A 117 -18.09 -7.99 5.86
C PRO A 117 -16.66 -8.50 5.76
N CYS A 118 -15.95 -8.03 4.74
CA CYS A 118 -14.57 -8.34 4.48
C CYS A 118 -13.76 -7.04 4.43
N GLU A 119 -12.46 -7.14 4.68
CA GLU A 119 -11.56 -6.01 4.60
C GLU A 119 -10.21 -6.34 3.98
N TYR A 120 -9.69 -5.40 3.19
CA TYR A 120 -8.31 -5.38 2.74
C TYR A 120 -7.54 -4.29 3.48
N TYR A 121 -6.44 -4.67 4.13
CA TYR A 121 -5.40 -3.74 4.51
C TYR A 121 -4.41 -3.64 3.34
N VAL A 122 -4.21 -2.44 2.79
CA VAL A 122 -3.33 -2.21 1.64
C VAL A 122 -2.35 -1.10 1.98
N LYS A 123 -1.08 -1.30 1.64
CA LYS A 123 -0.02 -0.32 1.82
C LYS A 123 0.77 -0.17 0.53
N PHE A 124 0.93 1.06 0.06
CA PHE A 124 1.65 1.34 -1.18
C PHE A 124 2.41 2.67 -1.12
N ALA A 125 3.34 2.83 -2.05
CA ALA A 125 4.06 4.08 -2.29
C ALA A 125 4.10 4.40 -3.79
N ILE A 126 4.15 5.68 -4.13
CA ILE A 126 4.46 6.10 -5.51
C ILE A 126 5.97 6.22 -5.64
N GLY A 127 6.54 5.56 -6.65
CA GLY A 127 7.96 5.63 -6.96
C GLY A 127 8.39 7.05 -7.35
N LYS A 128 9.68 7.36 -7.22
CA LYS A 128 10.21 8.72 -7.41
C LYS A 128 9.82 9.40 -8.73
N THR A 129 9.62 8.63 -9.79
CA THR A 129 9.25 9.13 -11.12
C THR A 129 7.73 9.15 -11.38
N GLY A 130 6.89 8.69 -10.45
CA GLY A 130 5.44 8.55 -10.64
C GLY A 130 5.01 7.31 -11.43
N ASN A 131 5.87 6.76 -12.27
CA ASN A 131 5.53 5.68 -13.23
C ASN A 131 5.47 4.27 -12.61
N ILE A 132 5.70 4.14 -11.31
CA ILE A 132 5.69 2.85 -10.60
C ILE A 132 4.93 3.03 -9.29
N ILE A 133 4.03 2.09 -8.99
CA ILE A 133 3.45 1.94 -7.67
C ILE A 133 4.14 0.76 -6.98
N LEU A 134 4.75 1.03 -5.83
CA LEU A 134 5.39 0.04 -4.99
C LEU A 134 4.34 -0.52 -4.03
N LEU A 135 3.89 -1.75 -4.27
CA LEU A 135 2.97 -2.45 -3.38
C LEU A 135 3.76 -3.02 -2.20
N VAL A 136 3.57 -2.44 -1.02
CA VAL A 136 4.41 -2.71 0.15
C VAL A 136 3.85 -3.83 0.99
N GLN A 137 2.53 -3.89 1.14
CA GLN A 137 1.83 -4.91 1.91
C GLN A 137 0.37 -4.97 1.49
N ILE A 138 -0.20 -6.17 1.48
CA ILE A 138 -1.63 -6.42 1.33
C ILE A 138 -2.01 -7.59 2.25
N HIS A 139 -3.14 -7.57 2.95
CA HIS A 139 -3.71 -8.75 3.61
C HIS A 139 -5.19 -8.54 3.89
N GLN A 140 -5.91 -9.62 4.20
CA GLN A 140 -7.28 -9.58 4.69
C GLN A 140 -7.30 -9.90 6.20
N PRO A 141 -7.36 -8.88 7.07
CA PRO A 141 -7.49 -9.11 8.51
C PRO A 141 -8.83 -9.74 8.92
N GLY A 142 -9.87 -9.60 8.08
CA GLY A 142 -11.19 -10.19 8.32
C GLY A 142 -11.94 -10.52 7.04
N CYS A 143 -12.38 -11.79 6.98
CA CYS A 143 -13.46 -12.45 6.24
C CYS A 143 -13.72 -13.74 7.05
#